data_AF-A0A2E9YXC5-F1
#
_entry.id   AF-A0A2E9YXC5-F1
#
_cell.length_a   1.000
_cell.length_b   1.000
_cell.length_c   1.000
_cell.angle_alpha   90.00
_cell.angle_beta   90.00
_cell.angle_gamma   90.00
#
_symmetry.space_group_name_H-M   'P 1'
#
loop_
_entity.id
_entity.type
_entity.pdbx_description
1 polymer ?
#
loop_
_entity_poly.entity_id
_entity_poly.type
_entity_poly.pdbx_seq_one_letter_code
_entity_poly.pdbx_strand_id
1 'polypeptide(L)'
;MVAGYILIGTFAGLLTSLGALLSGFSFLVALGLYCLVSATLAILLPVVQVAVQAVVSLKNDRNIMHHVHGKGNAGSIKLVLSQIFS
;
A
#
# COMPACT_ATOMS: atom_id res chain seq x y z
N MET A 1 6.44 13.91 -4.62
CA MET A 1 6.31 12.64 -3.88
C MET A 1 7.63 11.90 -3.74
N VAL A 2 8.35 11.63 -4.84
CA VAL A 2 9.64 10.90 -4.81
C VAL A 2 10.69 11.51 -3.88
N ALA A 3 10.86 12.84 -3.88
CA ALA A 3 11.85 13.52 -3.03
C ALA A 3 11.65 13.30 -1.52
N GLY A 4 10.40 13.16 -1.07
CA GLY A 4 10.10 12.89 0.35
C GLY A 4 10.54 11.50 0.78
N TYR A 5 10.38 10.50 -0.09
CA TYR A 5 10.80 9.12 0.19
C TYR A 5 12.32 8.97 0.21
N ILE A 6 13.00 9.68 -0.70
CA ILE A 6 14.47 9.76 -0.69
C ILE A 6 14.95 10.42 0.60
N LEU A 7 14.30 11.51 1.04
CA LEU A 7 14.66 12.22 2.27
C LEU A 7 14.47 11.35 3.53
N ILE A 8 13.38 10.59 3.62
CA ILE A 8 13.10 9.69 4.75
C ILE A 8 14.09 8.51 4.74
N GLY A 9 14.35 7.94 3.57
CA GLY A 9 15.31 6.85 3.40
C GLY A 9 16.73 7.24 3.82
N THR A 10 17.20 8.40 3.36
CA THR A 10 18.53 8.90 3.74
C THR A 10 18.60 9.24 5.23
N PHE A 11 17.57 9.86 5.82
CA PHE A 11 17.57 10.16 7.27
C PHE A 11 17.63 8.89 8.13
N ALA A 12 16.83 7.87 7.78
CA ALA A 12 16.81 6.59 8.48
C ALA A 12 18.15 5.83 8.34
N GLY A 13 18.74 5.83 7.15
CA GLY A 13 20.07 5.28 6.93
C GLY A 13 21.13 6.00 7.75
N LEU A 14 21.06 7.33 7.85
CA LEU A 14 22.06 8.15 8.54
C LEU A 14 22.03 7.92 10.05
N LEU A 15 20.83 7.85 10.63
CA LEU A 15 20.64 7.46 12.03
C LEU A 15 21.15 6.04 12.32
N THR A 16 20.93 5.11 11.40
CA THR A 16 21.41 3.73 11.55
C THR A 16 22.94 3.67 11.50
N SER A 17 23.57 4.37 10.57
CA SER A 17 25.02 4.49 10.49
C SER A 17 25.60 5.15 11.74
N LEU A 18 24.94 6.19 12.25
CA LEU A 18 25.38 6.85 13.48
C LEU A 18 25.29 5.91 14.68
N GLY A 19 24.20 5.14 14.81
CA GLY A 19 24.06 4.11 15.83
C GLY A 19 25.12 3.00 15.74
N ALA A 20 25.49 2.61 14.52
CA ALA A 20 26.55 1.64 14.28
C ALA A 20 27.94 2.19 14.70
N LEU A 21 28.24 3.45 14.39
CA LEU A 21 29.47 4.11 14.86
C LEU A 21 29.51 4.18 16.39
N LEU A 22 28.40 4.56 17.03
CA LEU A 22 28.31 4.65 18.49
C LEU A 22 28.44 3.28 19.17
N SER A 23 28.07 2.20 18.50
CA SER A 23 28.26 0.82 18.98
C SER A 23 29.67 0.29 18.75
N GLY A 24 30.58 1.08 18.17
CA GLY A 24 31.97 0.70 17.95
C GLY A 24 32.23 -0.10 16.66
N PHE A 25 31.26 -0.17 15.74
CA PHE A 25 31.49 -0.77 14.42
C PHE A 25 32.41 0.10 13.57
N SER A 26 33.17 -0.53 12.67
CA SER A 26 34.05 0.16 11.75
C SER A 26 33.27 1.07 10.78
N PHE A 27 33.90 2.16 10.34
CA PHE A 27 33.30 3.14 9.43
C PHE A 27 32.69 2.52 8.17
N LEU A 28 33.36 1.53 7.57
CA LEU A 28 32.83 0.80 6.40
C LEU A 28 31.54 0.04 6.70
N VAL A 29 31.42 -0.56 7.89
CA VAL A 29 30.22 -1.31 8.28
C VAL A 29 29.04 -0.37 8.43
N ALA A 30 29.25 0.77 9.06
CA ALA A 30 28.21 1.77 9.24
C ALA A 30 27.77 2.42 7.91
N LEU A 31 28.72 2.72 7.02
CA LEU A 31 28.41 3.19 5.66
C LEU A 31 27.66 2.12 4.85
N GLY A 32 28.01 0.85 5.03
CA GLY A 32 27.27 -0.27 4.46
C GLY A 32 25.83 -0.33 4.97
N LEU A 33 25.61 -0.18 6.27
CA LEU A 33 24.27 -0.12 6.87
C LEU A 33 23.47 1.09 6.36
N TYR A 34 24.09 2.26 6.23
CA TYR A 34 23.45 3.44 5.63
C TYR A 34 22.89 3.11 4.25
N CYS A 35 23.73 2.55 3.38
CA CYS A 35 23.37 2.25 2.00
C CYS A 35 22.28 1.17 1.95
N LEU A 36 22.43 0.12 2.77
CA LEU A 36 21.49 -1.01 2.83
C LEU A 36 20.11 -0.59 3.33
N VAL A 37 20.04 0.19 4.41
CA VAL A 37 18.77 0.69 4.97
C VAL A 37 18.09 1.66 4.01
N SER A 38 18.87 2.58 3.42
CA SER A 38 18.33 3.54 2.45
C SER A 38 17.78 2.85 1.21
N ALA A 39 18.49 1.86 0.67
CA ALA A 39 18.05 1.07 -0.48
C ALA A 39 16.81 0.23 -0.17
N THR A 40 16.77 -0.41 1.00
CA THR A 40 15.63 -1.20 1.45
C THR A 40 14.37 -0.35 1.55
N LEU A 41 14.46 0.85 2.16
CA LEU A 41 13.32 1.77 2.25
C LEU A 41 12.87 2.26 0.86
N ALA A 42 13.81 2.58 -0.04
CA ALA A 42 13.49 3.05 -1.38
C ALA A 42 12.71 2.01 -2.20
N ILE A 43 12.94 0.72 -1.97
CA ILE A 43 12.23 -0.38 -2.65
C ILE A 43 10.94 -0.74 -1.91
N LEU A 44 10.94 -0.75 -0.58
CA LEU A 44 9.79 -1.19 0.21
C LEU A 44 8.59 -0.25 0.08
N LEU A 45 8.83 1.06 0.02
CA LEU A 45 7.76 2.05 -0.08
C LEU A 45 6.88 1.92 -1.34
N PRO A 46 7.43 1.85 -2.58
CA PRO A 46 6.60 1.66 -3.76
C PRO A 46 5.88 0.30 -3.77
N VAL A 47 6.51 -0.75 -3.22
CA VAL A 47 5.86 -2.07 -3.07
C VAL A 47 4.64 -1.97 -2.15
N VAL A 48 4.76 -1.28 -1.01
CA VAL A 48 3.63 -1.06 -0.09
C VAL A 48 2.53 -0.25 -0.76
N GLN A 49 2.86 0.77 -1.56
CA GLN A 49 1.85 1.56 -2.28
C GLN A 49 1.06 0.73 -3.29
N VAL A 50 1.75 -0.11 -4.07
CA VAL A 50 1.10 -1.02 -5.02
C VAL A 50 0.23 -2.04 -4.28
N ALA A 51 0.72 -2.61 -3.18
CA ALA A 51 -0.06 -3.53 -2.35
C ALA A 51 -1.31 -2.88 -1.76
N VAL A 52 -1.21 -1.66 -1.22
CA VAL A 52 -2.35 -0.92 -0.67
C VAL A 52 -3.36 -0.60 -1.76
N GLN A 53 -2.93 -0.14 -2.94
CA GLN A 53 -3.84 0.11 -4.06
C GLN A 53 -4.55 -1.16 -4.51
N ALA A 54 -3.83 -2.29 -4.62
CA ALA A 54 -4.43 -3.57 -5.00
C ALA A 54 -5.51 -4.01 -3.99
N VAL A 55 -5.24 -3.87 -2.69
CA VAL A 55 -6.20 -4.22 -1.62
C VAL A 55 -7.42 -3.30 -1.65
N VAL A 56 -7.22 -1.99 -1.86
CA VAL A 56 -8.32 -1.02 -1.98
C VAL A 56 -9.19 -1.33 -3.19
N SER A 57 -8.61 -1.60 -4.36
CA SER A 57 -9.35 -1.97 -5.57
C SER A 57 -10.14 -3.26 -5.36
N LEU A 58 -9.52 -4.31 -4.82
CA LEU A 58 -10.21 -5.58 -4.49
C LEU A 58 -11.37 -5.38 -3.51
N LYS A 59 -11.22 -4.51 -2.51
CA LYS A 59 -12.29 -4.21 -1.56
C LYS A 59 -13.43 -3.43 -2.22
N ASN A 60 -13.11 -2.52 -3.13
CA ASN A 60 -14.09 -1.73 -3.87
C ASN A 60 -14.92 -2.60 -4.83
N ASP A 61 -14.26 -3.48 -5.60
CA ASP A 61 -14.95 -4.43 -6.51
C ASP A 61 -15.94 -5.33 -5.77
N ARG A 62 -15.55 -5.85 -4.59
CA ARG A 62 -16.47 -6.65 -3.76
C ARG A 62 -17.69 -5.84 -3.29
N ASN A 63 -17.51 -4.58 -2.92
CA ASN A 63 -18.62 -3.73 -2.48
C ASN A 63 -19.63 -3.50 -3.62
N ILE A 64 -19.13 -3.22 -4.83
CA ILE A 64 -19.98 -3.00 -6.01
C ILE A 64 -20.75 -4.28 -6.38
N MET A 65 -20.12 -5.46 -6.33
CA MET A 65 -20.83 -6.72 -6.62
C MET A 65 -21.96 -7.01 -5.63
N HIS A 66 -21.76 -6.76 -4.32
CA HIS A 66 -22.82 -6.91 -3.33
C HIS A 66 -23.98 -5.92 -3.54
N HIS A 67 -23.69 -4.69 -3.96
CA HIS A 67 -24.71 -3.69 -4.20
C HIS A 67 -25.48 -3.91 -5.52
N VAL A 68 -24.81 -4.43 -6.55
CA VAL A 68 -25.43 -4.73 -7.86
C VAL A 68 -26.27 -6.00 -7.80
N HIS A 69 -25.81 -7.04 -7.09
CA HIS A 69 -26.56 -8.29 -6.95
C HIS A 69 -27.84 -8.12 -6.11
N GLY A 70 -27.84 -7.25 -5.10
CA GLY A 70 -29.03 -6.94 -4.30
C GLY A 70 -30.05 -6.04 -5.02
N LYS A 71 -29.60 -5.11 -5.86
CA LYS A 71 -30.49 -4.11 -6.51
C LYS A 71 -31.06 -4.59 -7.85
N GLY A 72 -30.34 -5.43 -8.59
CA GLY A 72 -30.81 -6.01 -9.86
C GLY A 72 -31.98 -7.00 -9.69
N ASN A 73 -32.02 -7.76 -8.59
CA ASN A 73 -33.09 -8.72 -8.34
C ASN A 73 -34.40 -8.03 -7.91
N ALA A 74 -34.33 -7.00 -7.06
CA ALA A 74 -35.53 -6.25 -6.63
C ALA A 74 -36.23 -5.52 -7.80
N GLY A 75 -35.46 -4.96 -8.74
CA GLY A 75 -36.03 -4.34 -9.94
C GLY A 75 -36.70 -5.34 -10.88
N SER A 76 -36.09 -6.52 -11.07
CA SER A 76 -36.63 -7.58 -11.92
C SER A 76 -37.89 -8.21 -11.31
N ILE A 77 -37.93 -8.45 -10.00
CA ILE A 77 -39.11 -8.97 -9.32
C ILE A 77 -40.27 -7.96 -9.40
N LYS A 78 -40.00 -6.65 -9.21
CA LYS A 78 -41.04 -5.62 -9.28
C LYS A 78 -41.62 -5.47 -10.70
N LEU A 79 -40.78 -5.61 -11.73
CA LEU A 79 -41.21 -5.58 -13.12
C LEU A 79 -42.09 -6.79 -13.47
N VAL A 80 -41.69 -8.00 -13.07
CA VAL A 80 -42.44 -9.23 -13.33
C VAL A 80 -43.77 -9.24 -12.56
N LEU A 81 -43.78 -8.79 -11.29
CA LEU A 81 -45.02 -8.68 -10.51
C LEU A 81 -46.01 -7.69 -11.16
N SER A 82 -45.51 -6.58 -11.72
CA SER A 82 -46.36 -5.61 -12.42
C SER A 82 -46.97 -6.15 -13.71
N GLN A 83 -46.32 -7.11 -14.39
CA GLN A 83 -46.88 -7.73 -15.60
C GLN A 83 -47.90 -8.83 -15.30
N ILE A 84 -47.81 -9.48 -14.14
CA ILE A 84 -48.74 -10.56 -13.74
C ILE A 84 -50.06 -10.00 -13.18
N PHE A 85 -50.02 -8.81 -12.57
CA PHE A 85 -51.20 -8.15 -11.99
C PHE A 85 -51.81 -7.06 -12.90
N SER A 86 -51.40 -6.99 -14.17
CA SER A 86 -52.03 -6.17 -15.22
C SER A 86 -52.89 -7.01 -16.14
#